data_AF-A0A1H1WJF2-F1
#
_entry.id   AF-A0A1H1WJF2-F1
#
_cell.length_a   1.000
_cell.length_b   1.000
_cell.length_c   1.000
_cell.angle_alpha   90.00
_cell.angle_beta   90.00
_cell.angle_gamma   90.00
#
_symmetry.space_group_name_H-M   'P 1'
#
loop_
_entity.id
_entity.type
_entity.pdbx_description
1 polymer ?
#
loop_
_entity_poly.entity_id
_entity_poly.type
_entity_poly.pdbx_seq_one_letter_code
_entity_poly.pdbx_strand_id
1 'polypeptide(L)'
;MLKLSNKQRYYWLGFIIIALIYSLYNLYLVDVSYYQSIPRKIRHVGKLAAILTIYGTGTFALKKYTTDWMMFIWHMIHIVIITLLLLIGIYDWTFGAVTMQIRNIADTLFEFLISPVIYIAVGILNSKFGKTEKSK
;
A
#
# COMPACT_ATOMS: atom_id res chain seq x y z
N MET A 1 28.83 8.28 10.25
CA MET A 1 27.93 8.48 9.08
C MET A 1 27.87 7.17 8.29
N LEU A 2 26.80 6.38 8.41
CA LEU A 2 26.68 5.06 7.76
C LEU A 2 26.59 5.24 6.23
N LYS A 3 27.59 4.73 5.49
CA LYS A 3 27.60 4.70 4.02
C LYS A 3 26.59 3.65 3.53
N LEU A 4 25.31 4.03 3.42
CA LEU A 4 24.29 3.18 2.80
C LEU A 4 24.59 3.00 1.31
N SER A 5 24.51 1.76 0.83
CA SER A 5 24.59 1.47 -0.61
C SER A 5 23.43 2.16 -1.35
N ASN A 6 23.63 2.48 -2.64
CA ASN A 6 22.59 3.11 -3.46
C ASN A 6 21.27 2.32 -3.45
N LYS A 7 21.33 0.97 -3.39
CA LYS A 7 20.14 0.11 -3.29
C LYS A 7 19.38 0.31 -1.97
N GLN A 8 20.09 0.37 -0.85
CA GLN A 8 19.49 0.62 0.46
C GLN A 8 18.89 2.03 0.55
N ARG A 9 19.48 3.03 -0.11
CA ARG A 9 18.92 4.38 -0.17
C ARG A 9 17.54 4.39 -0.84
N TYR A 10 17.38 3.68 -1.96
CA TYR A 10 16.07 3.57 -2.61
C TYR A 10 15.02 2.91 -1.72
N TYR A 11 15.41 1.87 -0.98
CA TYR A 11 14.51 1.22 -0.01
C TYR A 11 14.05 2.19 1.09
N TRP A 12 14.99 2.88 1.74
CA TRP A 12 14.64 3.80 2.83
C TRP A 12 13.83 5.00 2.36
N LEU A 13 14.13 5.54 1.17
CA LEU A 13 13.33 6.61 0.58
C LEU A 13 11.89 6.15 0.30
N GLY A 14 11.72 4.96 -0.29
CA GLY A 14 10.39 4.38 -0.52
C GLY A 14 9.62 4.17 0.79
N PHE A 15 10.29 3.61 1.80
CA PHE A 15 9.72 3.42 3.13
C PHE A 15 9.24 4.74 3.76
N ILE A 16 10.08 5.77 3.76
CA ILE A 16 9.75 7.09 4.33
C ILE A 16 8.54 7.68 3.60
N ILE A 17 8.52 7.62 2.27
CA ILE A 17 7.39 8.13 1.48
C ILE A 17 6.10 7.38 1.85
N ILE A 18 6.12 6.05 1.88
CA ILE A 18 4.94 5.24 2.24
C ILE A 18 4.47 5.54 3.67
N ALA A 19 5.40 5.59 4.63
CA ALA A 19 5.10 5.90 6.02
C ALA A 19 4.49 7.30 6.18
N LEU A 20 5.01 8.30 5.45
CA LEU A 20 4.44 9.65 5.43
C LEU A 20 3.03 9.65 4.84
N ILE A 21 2.79 9.00 3.70
CA ILE A 21 1.47 8.92 3.09
C ILE A 21 0.48 8.23 4.04
N TYR A 22 0.86 7.10 4.64
CA TYR A 22 0.03 6.38 5.60
C TYR A 22 -0.32 7.25 6.82
N SER A 23 0.67 7.94 7.37
CA SER A 23 0.48 8.79 8.55
C SER A 23 -0.42 9.99 8.23
N LEU A 24 -0.19 10.66 7.09
CA LEU A 24 -1.02 11.76 6.63
C LEU A 24 -2.45 11.31 6.35
N TYR A 25 -2.63 10.13 5.73
CA TYR A 25 -3.96 9.57 5.47
C TYR A 25 -4.74 9.38 6.79
N ASN A 26 -4.13 8.75 7.80
CA ASN A 26 -4.80 8.53 9.07
C ASN A 26 -5.12 9.84 9.80
N LEU A 27 -4.16 10.77 9.87
CA LEU A 27 -4.34 12.06 10.55
C LEU A 27 -5.43 12.93 9.92
N TYR A 28 -5.50 13.00 8.59
CA TYR A 28 -6.40 13.94 7.91
C TYR A 28 -7.73 13.31 7.47
N LEU A 29 -7.80 11.99 7.30
CA LEU A 29 -8.93 11.32 6.66
C LEU A 29 -9.59 10.23 7.50
N VAL A 30 -9.00 9.74 8.60
CA VAL A 30 -9.65 8.68 9.40
C VAL A 30 -10.35 9.26 10.63
N ASP A 31 -9.70 10.16 11.37
CA ASP A 31 -10.16 10.60 12.70
C ASP A 31 -10.85 11.97 12.76
N VAL A 32 -11.07 12.62 11.61
CA VAL A 32 -11.67 13.97 11.59
C VAL A 32 -13.18 13.87 11.36
N SER A 33 -14.00 14.52 12.20
CA SER A 33 -15.44 14.68 11.98
C SER A 33 -15.77 15.22 10.58
N TYR A 34 -14.84 15.98 10.01
CA TYR A 34 -14.85 16.46 8.63
C TYR A 34 -14.91 15.33 7.59
N TYR A 35 -14.30 14.17 7.82
CA TYR A 35 -14.33 13.05 6.87
C TYR A 35 -15.74 12.51 6.63
N GLN A 36 -16.61 12.58 7.64
CA GLN A 36 -18.02 12.20 7.49
C GLN A 36 -18.79 13.19 6.60
N SER A 37 -18.34 14.45 6.54
CA SER A 37 -18.90 15.49 5.67
C SER A 37 -18.46 15.39 4.21
N ILE A 38 -17.39 14.63 3.91
CA ILE A 38 -16.91 14.43 2.54
C ILE A 38 -17.89 13.52 1.77
N PRO A 39 -18.34 13.92 0.56
CA PRO A 39 -19.18 13.08 -0.29
C PRO A 39 -18.59 11.69 -0.51
N ARG A 40 -19.43 10.67 -0.41
CA ARG A 40 -19.03 9.25 -0.50
C ARG A 40 -18.18 8.93 -1.73
N LYS A 41 -18.53 9.51 -2.88
CA LYS A 41 -17.81 9.34 -4.16
C LYS A 41 -16.37 9.86 -4.07
N ILE A 42 -16.16 11.02 -3.44
CA ILE A 42 -14.83 11.62 -3.27
C ILE A 42 -13.97 10.77 -2.34
N ARG A 43 -14.56 10.18 -1.30
CA ARG A 43 -13.84 9.26 -0.39
C ARG A 43 -13.30 8.02 -1.14
N HIS A 44 -14.11 7.43 -2.03
CA HIS A 44 -13.68 6.29 -2.86
C HIS A 44 -12.51 6.66 -3.79
N VAL A 45 -12.58 7.82 -4.44
CA VAL A 45 -11.48 8.32 -5.30
C VAL A 45 -10.21 8.56 -4.47
N GLY A 46 -10.33 9.17 -3.29
CA GLY A 46 -9.19 9.41 -2.40
C GLY A 46 -8.53 8.10 -1.93
N LYS A 47 -9.32 7.09 -1.57
CA LYS A 47 -8.81 5.75 -1.24
C LYS A 47 -8.06 5.12 -2.42
N LEU A 48 -8.63 5.17 -3.62
CA LEU A 48 -7.98 4.64 -4.81
C LEU A 48 -6.66 5.36 -5.11
N ALA A 49 -6.64 6.69 -5.02
CA ALA A 49 -5.44 7.49 -5.23
C ALA A 49 -4.33 7.16 -4.22
N ALA A 50 -4.67 6.98 -2.94
CA ALA A 50 -3.70 6.60 -1.90
C ALA A 50 -3.09 5.22 -2.18
N ILE A 51 -3.94 4.23 -2.50
CA ILE A 51 -3.51 2.88 -2.89
C ILE A 51 -2.55 2.92 -4.08
N LEU A 52 -2.93 3.61 -5.16
CA LEU A 52 -2.12 3.66 -6.38
C LEU A 52 -0.77 4.34 -6.14
N THR A 53 -0.75 5.38 -5.29
CA THR A 53 0.48 6.08 -4.92
C THR A 53 1.41 5.15 -4.16
N ILE A 54 0.92 4.46 -3.13
CA ILE A 54 1.72 3.52 -2.33
C ILE A 54 2.18 2.34 -3.16
N TYR A 55 1.29 1.75 -3.96
CA TYR A 55 1.62 0.69 -4.89
C TYR A 55 2.72 1.10 -5.87
N GLY A 56 2.62 2.30 -6.46
CA GLY A 56 3.61 2.87 -7.35
C GLY A 56 4.95 3.08 -6.64
N THR A 57 4.97 3.84 -5.55
CA THR A 57 6.18 4.11 -4.75
C THR A 57 6.88 2.83 -4.35
N GLY A 58 6.13 1.86 -3.84
CA GLY A 58 6.69 0.56 -3.45
C GLY A 58 7.26 -0.20 -4.64
N THR A 59 6.56 -0.21 -5.78
CA THR A 59 7.04 -0.84 -7.02
C THR A 59 8.37 -0.22 -7.48
N PHE A 60 8.46 1.11 -7.54
CA PHE A 60 9.68 1.78 -7.99
C PHE A 60 10.86 1.58 -7.03
N ALA A 61 10.62 1.62 -5.72
CA ALA A 61 11.66 1.48 -4.71
C ALA A 61 12.14 0.02 -4.57
N LEU A 62 11.22 -0.94 -4.47
CA LEU A 62 11.54 -2.36 -4.29
C LEU A 62 12.21 -2.95 -5.53
N LYS A 63 11.80 -2.56 -6.75
CA LYS A 63 12.45 -3.02 -7.99
C LYS A 63 13.95 -2.75 -8.02
N LYS A 64 14.42 -1.68 -7.37
CA LYS A 64 15.85 -1.33 -7.30
C LYS A 64 16.58 -2.03 -6.14
N TYR A 65 15.85 -2.64 -5.21
CA TYR A 65 16.37 -3.20 -3.96
C TYR A 65 16.30 -4.74 -3.89
N THR A 66 15.26 -5.35 -4.44
CA THR A 66 14.92 -6.78 -4.27
C THR A 66 15.10 -7.57 -5.58
N THR A 67 14.81 -8.88 -5.50
CA THR A 67 14.80 -9.82 -6.63
C THR A 67 13.38 -9.98 -7.19
N ASP A 68 13.25 -10.62 -8.36
CA ASP A 68 11.99 -10.65 -9.13
C ASP A 68 10.86 -11.40 -8.40
N TRP A 69 11.16 -12.51 -7.71
CA TRP A 69 10.13 -13.26 -6.97
C TRP A 69 9.61 -12.48 -5.75
N MET A 70 10.43 -11.63 -5.12
CA MET A 70 9.98 -10.74 -4.04
C MET A 70 9.07 -9.63 -4.58
N MET A 71 9.37 -9.12 -5.78
CA MET A 71 8.49 -8.21 -6.50
C MET A 71 7.17 -8.88 -6.87
N PHE A 72 7.18 -10.17 -7.22
CA PHE A 72 5.96 -10.92 -7.47
C PHE A 72 5.03 -10.93 -6.25
N ILE A 73 5.56 -11.12 -5.04
CA ILE A 73 4.75 -11.05 -3.79
C ILE A 73 4.11 -9.66 -3.64
N TRP A 74 4.89 -8.59 -3.85
CA TRP A 74 4.39 -7.22 -3.79
C TRP A 74 3.22 -7.01 -4.77
N HIS A 75 3.40 -7.38 -6.04
CA HIS A 75 2.38 -7.23 -7.07
C HIS A 75 1.15 -8.09 -6.80
N MET A 76 1.33 -9.36 -6.46
CA MET A 76 0.24 -10.31 -6.25
C MET A 76 -0.70 -9.83 -5.14
N ILE A 77 -0.16 -9.45 -3.98
CA ILE A 77 -0.97 -8.98 -2.85
C ILE A 77 -1.73 -7.70 -3.23
N HIS A 78 -1.05 -6.73 -3.86
CA HIS A 78 -1.68 -5.48 -4.24
C HIS A 78 -2.76 -5.68 -5.30
N ILE A 79 -2.47 -6.37 -6.39
CA ILE A 79 -3.42 -6.55 -7.50
C ILE A 79 -4.68 -7.28 -7.03
N VAL A 80 -4.54 -8.34 -6.23
CA VAL A 80 -5.69 -9.09 -5.71
C VAL A 80 -6.57 -8.21 -4.84
N ILE A 81 -5.99 -7.53 -3.85
CA ILE A 81 -6.79 -6.72 -2.92
C ILE A 81 -7.35 -5.47 -3.60
N ILE A 82 -6.60 -4.82 -4.49
CA ILE A 82 -7.09 -3.70 -5.30
C ILE A 82 -8.29 -4.11 -6.13
N THR A 83 -8.22 -5.29 -6.78
CA THR A 83 -9.35 -5.81 -7.57
C THR A 83 -10.58 -6.03 -6.69
N LEU A 84 -10.42 -6.63 -5.51
CA LEU A 84 -11.51 -6.80 -4.54
C LEU A 84 -12.12 -5.45 -4.11
N LEU A 85 -11.28 -4.47 -3.77
CA LEU A 85 -11.73 -3.14 -3.37
C LEU A 85 -12.43 -2.39 -4.50
N LEU A 86 -11.96 -2.55 -5.75
CA LEU A 86 -12.62 -1.99 -6.93
C LEU A 86 -13.99 -2.62 -7.13
N LEU A 87 -14.13 -3.94 -7.00
CA LEU A 87 -15.43 -4.60 -7.11
C LEU A 87 -16.41 -4.12 -6.04
N ILE A 88 -15.96 -4.05 -4.78
CA ILE A 88 -16.77 -3.52 -3.67
C ILE A 88 -17.14 -2.05 -3.92
N GLY A 89 -16.19 -1.22 -4.36
CA GLY A 89 -16.40 0.19 -4.64
C GLY A 89 -17.33 0.45 -5.81
N ILE A 90 -17.23 -0.33 -6.88
CA ILE A 90 -18.15 -0.27 -8.04
C ILE A 90 -19.55 -0.65 -7.58
N TYR A 91 -19.69 -1.78 -6.88
CA TYR A 91 -21.00 -2.21 -6.36
C TYR A 91 -21.64 -1.14 -5.48
N ASP A 92 -20.85 -0.56 -4.58
CA ASP A 92 -21.30 0.51 -3.67
C ASP A 92 -21.71 1.80 -4.40
N TRP A 93 -21.10 2.06 -5.55
CA TRP A 93 -21.40 3.23 -6.38
C TRP A 93 -22.65 3.02 -7.24
N THR A 94 -22.84 1.83 -7.81
CA THR A 94 -23.87 1.57 -8.83
C THR A 94 -25.16 0.97 -8.27
N PHE A 95 -25.09 0.06 -7.30
CA PHE A 95 -26.26 -0.73 -6.85
C PHE A 95 -26.79 -0.34 -5.47
N GLY A 96 -26.10 0.54 -4.73
CA GLY A 96 -26.54 1.03 -3.42
C GLY A 96 -25.51 0.77 -2.32
N ALA A 97 -25.85 1.16 -1.08
CA ALA A 97 -24.90 1.09 0.03
C ALA A 97 -24.56 -0.37 0.42
N VAL A 98 -23.27 -0.73 0.39
CA VAL A 98 -22.81 -1.99 1.00
C VAL A 98 -23.12 -2.03 2.49
N THR A 99 -23.36 -3.25 2.98
CA THR A 99 -23.57 -3.52 4.40
C THR A 99 -22.38 -3.05 5.24
N MET A 100 -22.63 -2.77 6.52
CA MET A 100 -21.60 -2.32 7.44
C MET A 100 -20.46 -3.33 7.56
N GLN A 101 -20.77 -4.63 7.50
CA GLN A 101 -19.79 -5.71 7.55
C GLN A 101 -18.84 -5.67 6.34
N ILE A 102 -19.38 -5.55 5.12
CA ILE A 102 -18.57 -5.46 3.89
C ILE A 102 -17.72 -4.19 3.91
N ARG A 103 -18.27 -3.09 4.42
CA ARG A 103 -17.52 -1.83 4.56
C ARG A 103 -16.33 -1.99 5.50
N ASN A 104 -16.51 -2.59 6.67
CA ASN A 104 -15.42 -2.82 7.63
C ASN A 104 -14.32 -3.72 7.04
N ILE A 105 -14.70 -4.74 6.27
CA ILE A 105 -13.75 -5.59 5.55
C ILE A 105 -12.97 -4.77 4.52
N ALA A 106 -13.66 -3.95 3.71
CA ALA A 106 -13.02 -3.10 2.72
C ALA A 106 -12.06 -2.08 3.35
N ASP A 107 -12.45 -1.49 4.49
CA ASP A 107 -11.62 -0.55 5.23
C ASP A 107 -10.37 -1.23 5.82
N THR A 108 -10.52 -2.44 6.35
CA THR A 108 -9.38 -3.24 6.85
C THR A 108 -8.41 -3.62 5.72
N LEU A 109 -8.93 -4.06 4.58
CA LEU A 109 -8.13 -4.39 3.40
C LEU A 109 -7.42 -3.17 2.82
N PHE A 110 -8.13 -2.03 2.79
CA PHE A 110 -7.56 -0.75 2.39
C PHE A 110 -6.42 -0.35 3.32
N GLU A 111 -6.64 -0.38 4.63
CA GLU A 111 -5.62 -0.02 5.62
C GLU A 111 -4.40 -0.92 5.52
N PHE A 112 -4.61 -2.23 5.36
CA PHE A 112 -3.53 -3.18 5.15
C PHE A 112 -2.67 -2.84 3.94
N LEU A 113 -3.28 -2.47 2.80
CA LEU A 113 -2.55 -2.08 1.58
C LEU A 113 -1.77 -0.78 1.73
N ILE A 114 -2.35 0.22 2.40
CA ILE A 114 -1.66 1.51 2.58
C ILE A 114 -0.65 1.48 3.72
N SER A 115 -0.70 0.47 4.58
CA SER A 115 0.28 0.32 5.65
C SER A 115 1.68 0.02 5.10
N PRO A 116 2.74 0.43 5.80
CA PRO A 116 4.11 0.07 5.42
C PRO A 116 4.44 -1.41 5.67
N VAL A 117 3.51 -2.22 6.18
CA VAL A 117 3.75 -3.60 6.65
C VAL A 117 4.25 -4.48 5.51
N ILE A 118 3.58 -4.48 4.36
CA ILE A 118 3.97 -5.32 3.20
C ILE A 118 5.36 -4.89 2.70
N TYR A 119 5.62 -3.58 2.67
CA TYR A 119 6.90 -3.02 2.23
C TYR A 119 8.05 -3.45 3.15
N ILE A 120 7.84 -3.41 4.47
CA ILE A 120 8.79 -3.90 5.47
C ILE A 120 9.00 -5.41 5.32
N ALA A 121 7.92 -6.19 5.18
CA ALA A 121 7.99 -7.64 5.06
C ALA A 121 8.88 -8.07 3.88
N VAL A 122 8.69 -7.46 2.70
CA VAL A 122 9.55 -7.68 1.53
C VAL A 122 11.00 -7.25 1.79
N GLY A 123 11.20 -6.13 2.50
CA GLY A 123 12.54 -5.69 2.90
C GLY A 123 13.27 -6.69 3.80
N ILE A 124 12.57 -7.26 4.78
CA ILE A 124 13.09 -8.31 5.67
C ILE A 124 13.43 -9.56 4.86
N LEU A 125 12.57 -10.00 3.94
CA LEU A 125 12.85 -11.13 3.06
C LEU A 125 14.13 -10.91 2.24
N ASN A 126 14.31 -9.72 1.67
CA ASN A 126 15.53 -9.39 0.93
C ASN A 126 16.78 -9.43 1.82
N SER A 127 16.67 -8.99 3.07
CA SER A 127 17.80 -9.02 4.01
C SER A 127 18.26 -10.45 4.34
N LYS A 128 17.32 -11.41 4.36
CA LYS A 128 17.59 -12.82 4.69
C LYS A 128 17.95 -13.67 3.48
N PHE A 129 17.23 -13.51 2.36
CA PHE A 129 17.33 -14.40 1.20
C PHE A 129 17.98 -13.75 -0.02
N GLY A 130 18.04 -12.42 -0.09
CA GLY A 130 18.56 -11.70 -1.27
C GLY A 130 20.09 -11.77 -1.44
N LYS A 131 20.83 -12.23 -0.42
CA LYS A 131 22.28 -12.48 -0.51
C LYS A 131 22.60 -13.83 -1.16
N THR A 132 21.72 -14.82 -0.98
CA THR A 132 21.94 -16.20 -1.42
C THR A 132 21.84 -16.36 -2.94
N GLU A 133 21.04 -15.52 -3.61
CA GLU A 133 20.88 -15.55 -5.07
C GLU A 133 22.06 -14.97 -5.86
N LYS A 134 22.84 -14.03 -5.29
CA LYS A 134 23.98 -13.42 -6.00
C LYS A 134 25.30 -14.18 -5.86
N SER A 135 25.27 -15.30 -5.15
CA SER A 135 26.42 -16.15 -4.85
C SER A 135 26.42 -17.46 -5.67
N LYS A 136 25.47 -17.62 -6.59
CA LYS A 136 25.46 -18.67 -7.60
C LYS A 136 25.62 -18.02 -8.97
#